data_AF-I0FS20-F1
#
_entry.id   AF-I0FS20-F1
#
_cell.length_a   1.000
_cell.length_b   1.000
_cell.length_c   1.000
_cell.angle_alpha   90.00
_cell.angle_beta   90.00
_cell.angle_gamma   90.00
#
_symmetry.space_group_name_H-M   'P 1'
#
loop_
_entity.id
_entity.type
_entity.pdbx_description
1 polymer ?
#
loop_
_entity_poly.entity_id
_entity_poly.type
_entity_poly.pdbx_seq_one_letter_code
_entity_poly.pdbx_strand_id
1 'polypeptide(L)'
;MLARRQRDPLQALRRRNQELKQQVDNLLSESQLKEEALEPNKRQDIYQRCIQLKQAIDENKNALQKLSKADESAPVANYNQRKEEEHTLLDKLTQQL
;
A
#
# COMPACT_ATOMS: atom_id res chain seq x y z
N MET A 1 -18.68 -18.01 16.40
CA MET A 1 -18.01 -16.79 15.91
C MET A 1 -17.39 -17.11 14.56
N LEU A 2 -17.92 -16.57 13.46
CA LEU A 2 -17.36 -16.81 12.13
C LEU A 2 -16.05 -16.02 12.03
N ALA A 3 -14.91 -16.70 12.16
CA ALA A 3 -13.66 -16.18 11.63
C ALA A 3 -13.95 -15.79 10.18
N ARG A 4 -13.93 -14.49 9.87
CA ARG A 4 -14.03 -14.00 8.50
C ARG A 4 -12.84 -14.63 7.77
N ARG A 5 -13.05 -15.80 7.15
CA ARG A 5 -12.22 -16.26 6.04
C ARG A 5 -12.10 -15.03 5.16
N GLN A 6 -10.88 -14.55 4.92
CA GLN A 6 -10.67 -13.46 3.99
C GLN A 6 -11.12 -13.99 2.63
N ARG A 7 -12.42 -13.84 2.38
CA ARG A 7 -13.03 -14.03 1.09
C ARG A 7 -12.39 -12.95 0.26
N ASP A 8 -11.62 -13.41 -0.71
CA ASP A 8 -11.02 -12.60 -1.75
C ASP A 8 -9.74 -11.88 -1.29
N PRO A 9 -8.63 -12.62 -1.07
CA PRO A 9 -7.37 -12.06 -0.61
C PRO A 9 -6.80 -10.98 -1.53
N LEU A 10 -7.04 -11.06 -2.86
CA LEU A 10 -6.72 -9.96 -3.76
C LEU A 10 -7.49 -8.70 -3.35
N GLN A 11 -8.81 -8.79 -3.13
CA GLN A 11 -9.64 -7.66 -2.69
C GLN A 11 -9.15 -7.06 -1.35
N ALA A 12 -8.71 -7.91 -0.42
CA ALA A 12 -8.13 -7.46 0.86
C ALA A 12 -6.85 -6.65 0.66
N LEU A 13 -5.93 -7.14 -0.19
CA LEU A 13 -4.71 -6.42 -0.57
C LEU A 13 -5.03 -5.09 -1.27
N ARG A 14 -5.99 -5.08 -2.20
CA ARG A 14 -6.42 -3.85 -2.88
C ARG A 14 -6.87 -2.77 -1.91
N ARG A 15 -7.69 -3.14 -0.92
CA ARG A 15 -8.13 -2.19 0.12
C ARG A 15 -6.92 -1.64 0.89
N ARG A 16 -5.97 -2.51 1.25
CA ARG A 16 -4.76 -2.09 1.96
C ARG A 16 -3.88 -1.17 1.11
N ASN A 17 -3.74 -1.45 -0.18
CA ASN A 17 -2.98 -0.60 -1.10
C ASN A 17 -3.60 0.78 -1.25
N GLN A 18 -4.93 0.89 -1.26
CA GLN A 18 -5.62 2.19 -1.26
C GLN A 18 -5.38 2.97 0.05
N GLU A 19 -5.38 2.30 1.19
CA GLU A 19 -5.01 2.93 2.47
C GLU A 19 -3.55 3.42 2.48
N LEU A 20 -2.63 2.64 1.91
CA LEU A 20 -1.23 3.03 1.76
C LEU A 20 -1.10 4.24 0.83
N LYS A 21 -1.80 4.23 -0.30
CA LYS A 21 -1.86 5.37 -1.23
C LYS A 21 -2.30 6.64 -0.50
N GLN A 22 -3.39 6.58 0.28
CA GLN A 22 -3.89 7.73 1.02
C GLN A 22 -2.86 8.24 2.04
N GLN A 23 -2.15 7.34 2.72
CA GLN A 23 -1.10 7.72 3.66
C GLN A 23 0.10 8.39 2.96
N VAL A 24 0.50 7.90 1.79
CA VAL A 24 1.54 8.52 0.97
C VAL A 24 1.11 9.91 0.49
N ASP A 25 -0.09 10.03 -0.06
CA ASP A 25 -0.62 11.32 -0.53
C ASP A 25 -0.69 12.35 0.61
N ASN A 26 -1.12 11.93 1.80
CA ASN A 26 -1.14 12.79 2.99
C ASN A 26 0.28 13.20 3.41
N LEU A 27 1.22 12.27 3.46
CA LEU A 27 2.61 12.54 3.85
C LEU A 27 3.32 13.49 2.87
N LEU A 28 3.07 13.31 1.57
CA LEU A 28 3.57 14.23 0.55
C LEU A 28 2.97 15.63 0.72
N SER A 29 1.69 15.72 1.06
CA SER A 29 1.02 17.01 1.32
C SER A 29 1.63 17.71 2.54
N GLU A 30 1.82 16.98 3.65
CA GLU A 30 2.51 17.48 4.86
C GLU A 30 3.93 17.96 4.53
N SER A 31 4.69 17.19 3.74
CA SER A 31 6.05 17.58 3.36
C SER A 31 6.12 18.86 2.50
N GLN A 32 5.05 19.18 1.78
CA GLN A 32 4.95 20.38 0.94
C GLN A 32 4.53 21.63 1.73
N LEU A 33 4.00 21.45 2.94
CA LEU A 33 3.67 22.58 3.81
C LEU A 33 4.96 23.22 4.31
N LYS A 34 5.22 24.44 3.83
CA LYS A 34 6.46 25.19 4.10
C LYS A 34 6.76 25.36 5.61
N GLU A 35 5.72 25.49 6.43
CA GLU A 35 5.86 25.60 7.89
C GLU A 35 6.34 24.29 8.53
N GLU A 36 5.76 23.15 8.15
CA GLU A 36 6.18 21.83 8.66
C GLU A 36 7.56 21.43 8.13
N ALA A 37 7.89 21.83 6.91
CA ALA A 37 9.20 21.62 6.32
C ALA A 37 10.30 22.46 6.95
N LEU A 38 10.03 23.43 7.84
CA LEU A 38 11.07 24.20 8.55
C LEU A 38 11.43 23.61 9.92
N GLU A 39 10.54 22.82 10.52
CA GLU A 39 10.73 22.26 11.86
C GLU A 39 11.59 20.96 11.80
N PRO A 40 12.78 20.92 12.42
CA PRO A 40 13.68 19.77 12.32
C PRO A 40 13.07 18.49 12.91
N ASN A 41 12.27 18.59 13.97
CA ASN A 41 11.56 17.46 14.56
C ASN A 41 10.50 16.90 13.62
N LYS A 42 9.81 17.77 12.87
CA LYS A 42 8.80 17.36 11.88
C LYS A 42 9.45 16.69 10.67
N ARG A 43 10.61 17.18 10.22
CA ARG A 43 11.38 16.50 9.16
C ARG A 43 11.79 15.09 9.55
N GLN A 44 12.28 14.90 10.78
CA GLN A 44 12.63 13.57 11.28
C GLN A 44 11.41 12.64 11.35
N ASP A 45 10.28 13.16 11.82
CA ASP A 45 9.02 12.41 11.88
C ASP A 45 8.51 12.02 10.48
N ILE A 46 8.53 12.95 9.51
CA ILE A 46 8.17 12.66 8.10
C ILE A 46 9.09 11.58 7.53
N TYR A 47 10.40 11.69 7.75
CA TYR A 47 11.36 10.69 7.29
C TYR A 47 11.10 9.30 7.90
N GLN A 48 10.82 9.24 9.20
CA GLN A 48 10.48 7.99 9.88
C GLN A 48 9.19 7.37 9.31
N ARG A 49 8.18 8.19 9.03
CA ARG A 49 6.93 7.75 8.39
C ARG A 49 7.15 7.28 6.95
N CYS A 50 8.03 7.92 6.18
CA CYS A 50 8.42 7.43 4.85
C CYS A 50 9.02 6.02 4.91
N ILE A 51 9.92 5.75 5.87
CA ILE A 51 10.51 4.41 6.04
C ILE A 51 9.44 3.38 6.37
N GLN A 52 8.53 3.70 7.30
CA GLN A 52 7.43 2.79 7.67
C GLN A 52 6.50 2.49 6.49
N LEU A 53 6.17 3.50 5.68
CA LEU A 53 5.34 3.31 4.49
C LEU A 53 6.06 2.50 3.41
N LYS A 54 7.34 2.74 3.17
CA LYS A 54 8.16 1.92 2.26
C LYS A 54 8.16 0.46 2.68
N GLN A 55 8.41 0.19 3.96
CA GLN A 55 8.39 -1.17 4.48
C GLN A 55 7.00 -1.83 4.33
N ALA A 56 5.92 -1.10 4.65
CA ALA A 56 4.57 -1.62 4.49
C ALA A 56 4.23 -1.89 3.01
N ILE A 57 4.68 -1.05 2.08
CA ILE A 57 4.52 -1.27 0.64
C ILE A 57 5.27 -2.52 0.19
N ASP A 58 6.52 -2.71 0.62
CA ASP A 58 7.32 -3.89 0.28
C ASP A 58 6.70 -5.18 0.84
N GLU A 59 6.18 -5.14 2.07
CA GLU A 59 5.44 -6.26 2.67
C GLU A 59 4.19 -6.62 1.84
N ASN A 60 3.44 -5.62 1.38
CA ASN A 60 2.26 -5.84 0.54
C ASN A 60 2.64 -6.33 -0.87
N LYS A 61 3.75 -5.85 -1.44
CA LYS A 61 4.28 -6.34 -2.72
C LYS A 61 4.68 -7.81 -2.63
N ASN A 62 5.33 -8.20 -1.55
CA ASN A 62 5.68 -9.60 -1.27
C ASN A 62 4.43 -10.47 -1.08
N ALA A 63 3.42 -9.97 -0.37
CA ALA A 63 2.15 -10.67 -0.18
C ALA A 63 1.40 -10.85 -1.51
N LEU A 64 1.34 -9.79 -2.33
CA LEU A 64 0.75 -9.82 -3.66
C LEU A 64 1.48 -10.79 -4.59
N GLN A 65 2.82 -10.80 -4.57
CA GLN A 65 3.62 -11.73 -5.37
C GLN A 65 3.27 -13.19 -5.05
N LYS A 66 3.19 -13.53 -3.76
CA LYS A 66 2.85 -14.88 -3.28
C LYS A 66 1.39 -15.27 -3.54
N LEU A 67 0.51 -14.31 -3.74
CA LEU A 67 -0.90 -14.57 -3.95
C LEU A 67 -1.16 -15.23 -5.31
N SER A 68 -1.90 -16.34 -5.30
CA SER A 68 -2.27 -17.08 -6.49
C SER A 68 -3.78 -17.06 -6.70
N LYS A 69 -4.22 -17.31 -7.93
CA LYS A 69 -5.64 -17.44 -8.26
C LYS A 69 -6.31 -18.59 -7.47
N ALA A 70 -5.55 -19.59 -7.02
CA ALA A 70 -6.07 -20.71 -6.23
C ALA A 70 -6.43 -20.32 -4.79
N ASP A 71 -5.90 -19.20 -4.29
CA ASP A 71 -6.21 -18.67 -2.96
C ASP A 71 -7.56 -17.94 -2.92
N GLU A 72 -8.15 -17.67 -4.09
CA GLU A 72 -9.44 -17.00 -4.21
C GLU A 72 -10.61 -17.95 -3.95
N SER A 73 -11.59 -17.46 -3.18
CA SER A 73 -12.75 -18.26 -2.78
C SER A 73 -13.76 -18.50 -3.90
N ALA A 74 -13.71 -17.66 -4.93
CA ALA A 74 -14.53 -17.76 -6.13
C ALA A 74 -13.70 -17.38 -7.36
N PRO A 75 -14.08 -17.81 -8.58
CA PRO A 75 -13.41 -17.38 -9.80
C PRO A 75 -13.46 -15.86 -9.96
N VAL A 76 -12.32 -15.20 -9.83
CA VAL A 76 -12.17 -13.77 -10.10
C VAL A 76 -11.89 -13.58 -11.59
N ALA A 77 -12.82 -12.95 -12.31
CA ALA A 77 -12.58 -12.49 -13.67
C ALA A 77 -11.47 -11.44 -13.68
N ASN A 78 -10.59 -11.50 -14.68
CA ASN A 78 -9.45 -10.58 -14.83
C ASN A 78 -8.50 -10.56 -13.63
N TYR A 79 -8.35 -11.69 -12.91
CA TYR A 79 -7.46 -11.80 -11.75
C TYR A 79 -6.04 -11.30 -12.03
N ASN A 80 -5.41 -11.79 -13.10
CA ASN A 80 -4.04 -11.43 -13.46
C ASN A 80 -3.91 -9.94 -13.77
N GLN A 81 -4.86 -9.38 -14.53
CA GLN A 81 -4.89 -7.95 -14.86
C GLN A 81 -4.98 -7.10 -13.59
N ARG A 82 -5.90 -7.45 -12.67
CA ARG A 82 -6.04 -6.75 -11.39
C ARG A 82 -4.80 -6.88 -10.53
N LYS A 83 -4.17 -8.06 -10.51
CA LYS A 83 -2.91 -8.27 -9.77
C LYS A 83 -1.79 -7.37 -10.32
N GLU A 84 -1.69 -7.23 -11.63
CA GLU A 84 -0.68 -6.38 -12.28
C GLU A 84 -0.91 -4.88 -12.04
N GLU A 85 -2.17 -4.44 -12.05
CA GLU A 85 -2.55 -3.06 -11.71
C GLU A 85 -2.12 -2.70 -10.28
N GLU A 86 -2.27 -3.63 -9.34
CA GLU A 86 -1.83 -3.43 -7.96
C GLU A 86 -0.31 -3.44 -7.81
N HIS A 87 0.42 -4.26 -8.58
CA HIS A 87 1.88 -4.19 -8.64
C HIS A 87 2.34 -2.82 -9.15
N THR A 88 1.72 -2.34 -10.23
CA THR A 88 2.03 -1.03 -10.83
C THR A 88 1.77 0.11 -9.85
N LEU A 89 0.66 0.05 -9.11
CA LEU A 89 0.34 1.03 -8.08
C LEU A 89 1.40 1.05 -6.97
N LEU A 90 1.74 -0.12 -6.42
CA LEU A 90 2.75 -0.22 -5.35
C LEU A 90 4.12 0.28 -5.82
N ASP A 91 4.53 -0.05 -7.05
CA ASP A 91 5.78 0.45 -7.61
C ASP A 91 5.79 1.98 -7.73
N LYS A 92 4.67 2.58 -8.17
CA LYS A 92 4.54 4.03 -8.20
C LYS A 92 4.67 4.65 -6.81
N LEU A 93 4.04 4.07 -5.79
CA LEU A 93 4.12 4.57 -4.41
C LEU A 93 5.54 4.46 -3.86
N THR A 94 6.27 3.37 -4.13
CA THR A 94 7.67 3.22 -3.70
C THR A 94 8.59 4.27 -4.31
N GLN A 95 8.35 4.67 -5.57
CA GLN A 95 9.13 5.72 -6.24
C GLN A 95 8.79 7.14 -5.76
N GLN A 96 7.59 7.33 -5.20
CA GLN A 96 7.16 8.63 -4.66
C GLN A 96 7.69 8.90 -3.25
N LEU A 97 7.98 7.86 -2.47
CA LEU A 97 8.60 7.92 -1.14
C LEU A 97 10.13 7.87 -1.23
#